data_AF-A0A662AEW0-F1
#
_entry.id   AF-A0A662AEW0-F1
#
_cell.length_a   1.000
_cell.length_b   1.000
_cell.length_c   1.000
_cell.angle_alpha   90.00
_cell.angle_beta   90.00
_cell.angle_gamma   90.00
#
_symmetry.space_group_name_H-M   'P 1'
#
loop_
_entity.id
_entity.type
_entity.pdbx_description
1 polymer ?
#
loop_
_entity_poly.entity_id
_entity_poly.type
_entity_poly.pdbx_seq_one_letter_code
_entity_poly.pdbx_strand_id
1 'polypeptide(L)'
;EVGINQSSIVLTARSGRAALKHRLGILGITQTKEELDITYEKFVNLADKKKDIKDEDLLIMLRMQKAKSHKIKIDHLQVISGKTPLPTAIIRLEVNGELLSATSTGNGPIDASFTAVKKILKKKVVLEEFLIQAITRGSDDLGKVHIQIKSRGVSYYGFSANTDIITASVEAFIDAIEQTNGFSIPVKKSESTLAEIN
;
A
#
# COMPACT_ATOMS: atom_id res chain seq x y z
N GLU A 1 -39.30 3.27 -15.28
CA GLU A 1 -37.93 3.82 -15.40
C GLU A 1 -36.98 2.97 -14.59
N VAL A 2 -36.04 2.27 -15.23
CA VAL A 2 -34.93 1.60 -14.55
C VAL A 2 -33.66 2.01 -15.28
N GLY A 3 -32.83 2.76 -14.56
CA GLY A 3 -31.60 3.36 -15.06
C GLY A 3 -30.61 2.31 -15.51
N ILE A 4 -30.38 2.29 -16.82
CA ILE A 4 -29.15 1.88 -17.52
C ILE A 4 -27.93 1.72 -16.60
N ASN A 5 -27.64 0.46 -16.25
CA ASN A 5 -26.30 0.05 -15.83
C ASN A 5 -25.33 0.41 -16.96
N GLN A 6 -24.41 1.34 -16.71
CA GLN A 6 -23.30 1.59 -17.62
C GLN A 6 -22.59 0.27 -17.89
N SER A 7 -22.53 -0.13 -19.15
CA SER A 7 -21.89 -1.35 -19.62
C SER A 7 -20.47 -1.45 -19.06
N SER A 8 -20.26 -2.34 -18.08
CA SER A 8 -18.92 -2.62 -17.57
C SER A 8 -18.17 -3.41 -18.65
N ILE A 9 -17.28 -2.75 -19.38
CA ILE A 9 -16.37 -3.42 -20.29
C ILE A 9 -15.46 -4.32 -19.44
N VAL A 10 -15.68 -5.63 -19.50
CA VAL A 10 -14.78 -6.62 -18.89
C VAL A 10 -13.49 -6.64 -19.70
N LEU A 11 -12.37 -6.43 -19.03
CA LEU A 11 -11.07 -6.47 -19.66
C LEU A 11 -10.52 -7.89 -19.68
N THR A 12 -10.14 -8.35 -20.87
CA THR A 12 -9.58 -9.69 -21.13
C THR A 12 -8.35 -9.55 -22.04
N ALA A 13 -7.62 -10.64 -22.30
CA ALA A 13 -6.42 -10.61 -23.16
C ALA A 13 -6.68 -10.12 -24.60
N ARG A 14 -7.96 -10.10 -25.02
CA ARG A 14 -8.41 -9.59 -26.33
C ARG A 14 -8.74 -8.10 -26.32
N SER A 15 -8.79 -7.47 -25.15
CA SER A 15 -9.07 -6.05 -25.02
C SER A 15 -7.90 -5.22 -25.56
N GLY A 16 -8.17 -4.36 -26.54
CA GLY A 16 -7.15 -3.50 -27.13
C GLY A 16 -6.80 -2.26 -26.29
N ARG A 17 -5.75 -1.54 -26.69
CA ARG A 17 -5.27 -0.31 -26.04
C ARG A 17 -6.35 0.74 -25.78
N ALA A 18 -7.31 0.89 -26.69
CA ALA A 18 -8.41 1.85 -26.53
C ALA A 18 -9.33 1.49 -25.35
N ALA A 19 -9.64 0.19 -25.18
CA ALA A 19 -10.44 -0.29 -24.06
C ALA A 19 -9.71 -0.13 -22.73
N LEU A 20 -8.41 -0.45 -22.70
CA LEU A 20 -7.55 -0.22 -21.54
C LEU A 20 -7.48 1.28 -21.18
N LYS A 21 -7.19 2.15 -22.15
CA LYS A 21 -7.13 3.60 -21.95
C LYS A 21 -8.44 4.17 -21.43
N HIS A 22 -9.57 3.74 -22.00
CA HIS A 22 -10.89 4.17 -21.55
C HIS A 22 -11.15 3.74 -20.10
N ARG A 23 -10.81 2.49 -19.74
CA ARG A 23 -10.99 2.00 -18.37
C ARG A 23 -10.08 2.73 -17.37
N LEU A 24 -8.81 2.95 -17.73
CA LEU A 24 -7.89 3.76 -16.92
C LEU A 24 -8.38 5.21 -16.76
N GLY A 25 -8.97 5.79 -17.80
CA GLY A 25 -9.61 7.11 -17.74
C GLY A 25 -10.79 7.17 -16.77
N ILE A 26 -11.65 6.14 -16.74
CA ILE A 26 -12.73 6.02 -15.74
C ILE A 26 -12.16 5.95 -14.32
N LEU A 27 -11.00 5.31 -14.13
CA LEU A 27 -10.29 5.24 -12.85
C LEU A 27 -9.51 6.53 -12.51
N GLY A 28 -9.63 7.59 -13.32
CA GLY A 28 -8.94 8.87 -13.11
C GLY A 28 -7.44 8.83 -13.44
N ILE A 29 -6.98 7.84 -14.21
CA ILE A 29 -5.58 7.64 -14.57
C ILE A 29 -5.34 8.11 -16.00
N THR A 30 -4.58 9.19 -16.13
CA THR A 30 -4.11 9.70 -17.41
C THR A 30 -2.68 9.22 -17.66
N GLN A 31 -2.42 8.79 -18.89
CA GLN A 31 -1.10 8.33 -19.34
C GLN A 31 -0.76 8.93 -20.69
N THR A 32 0.54 9.14 -20.94
CA THR A 32 1.02 9.44 -22.30
C THR A 32 0.87 8.21 -23.20
N LYS A 33 1.10 8.38 -24.51
CA LYS A 33 1.03 7.27 -25.46
C LYS A 33 2.10 6.21 -25.14
N GLU A 34 3.30 6.66 -24.79
CA GLU A 34 4.45 5.83 -24.45
C GLU A 34 4.19 5.05 -23.16
N GLU A 35 3.64 5.71 -22.13
CA GLU A 35 3.25 5.06 -20.88
C GLU A 35 2.16 4.01 -21.09
N LEU A 36 1.17 4.32 -21.93
CA LEU A 36 0.08 3.42 -22.26
C LEU A 36 0.58 2.18 -23.01
N ASP A 37 1.57 2.32 -23.91
CA ASP A 37 2.14 1.18 -24.63
C ASP A 37 2.85 0.20 -23.69
N ILE A 38 3.67 0.71 -22.77
CA ILE A 38 4.34 -0.14 -21.75
C ILE A 38 3.30 -0.78 -20.82
N THR A 39 2.27 -0.03 -20.44
CA THR A 39 1.15 -0.52 -19.61
C THR A 39 0.40 -1.65 -20.33
N TYR A 40 0.18 -1.49 -21.63
CA TYR A 40 -0.56 -2.45 -22.45
C TYR A 40 0.15 -3.80 -22.55
N GLU A 41 1.48 -3.83 -22.74
CA GLU A 41 2.21 -5.09 -22.76
C GLU A 41 2.10 -5.86 -21.45
N LYS A 42 2.16 -5.15 -20.31
CA LYS A 42 1.95 -5.75 -19.00
C LYS A 42 0.51 -6.23 -18.81
N PHE A 43 -0.46 -5.48 -19.34
CA PHE A 43 -1.87 -5.84 -19.29
C PHE A 43 -2.13 -7.15 -20.01
N VAL A 44 -1.59 -7.34 -21.22
CA VAL A 44 -1.72 -8.59 -21.98
C VAL A 44 -1.14 -9.76 -21.18
N ASN A 45 0.07 -9.60 -20.64
CA ASN A 45 0.71 -10.61 -19.80
C ASN A 45 -0.10 -10.95 -18.54
N LEU A 46 -0.78 -9.97 -17.94
CA LEU A 46 -1.63 -10.18 -16.78
C LEU A 46 -2.94 -10.88 -17.16
N ALA A 47 -3.55 -10.48 -18.28
CA ALA A 47 -4.80 -11.02 -18.78
C ALA A 47 -4.68 -12.46 -19.32
N ASP A 48 -3.52 -12.83 -19.84
CA ASP A 48 -3.22 -14.23 -20.19
C ASP A 48 -3.19 -15.15 -18.96
N LYS A 49 -2.73 -14.62 -17.82
CA LYS A 49 -2.68 -15.36 -16.54
C LYS A 49 -4.01 -15.33 -15.80
N LYS A 50 -4.74 -14.22 -15.90
CA LYS A 50 -6.02 -13.97 -15.21
C LYS A 50 -7.06 -13.56 -16.25
N LYS A 51 -7.93 -14.51 -16.62
CA LYS A 51 -8.89 -14.38 -17.73
C LYS A 51 -9.72 -13.09 -17.68
N ASP A 52 -10.15 -12.69 -16.48
CA ASP A 52 -10.92 -11.48 -16.23
C ASP A 52 -10.10 -10.51 -15.35
N ILE A 53 -9.79 -9.36 -15.91
CA ILE A 53 -9.04 -8.29 -15.25
C ILE A 53 -10.02 -7.29 -14.64
N LYS A 54 -9.91 -7.11 -13.32
CA LYS A 54 -10.68 -6.10 -12.58
C LYS A 54 -9.90 -4.79 -12.46
N ASP A 55 -10.57 -3.75 -11.99
CA ASP A 55 -9.94 -2.44 -11.79
C ASP A 55 -8.81 -2.50 -10.77
N GLU A 56 -8.95 -3.32 -9.74
CA GLU A 56 -7.90 -3.53 -8.73
C GLU A 56 -6.64 -4.14 -9.37
N ASP A 57 -6.79 -5.06 -10.32
CA ASP A 57 -5.68 -5.70 -11.03
C ASP A 57 -4.93 -4.69 -11.91
N LEU A 58 -5.65 -3.80 -12.58
CA LEU A 58 -5.06 -2.71 -13.37
C LEU A 58 -4.26 -1.75 -12.49
N LEU A 59 -4.83 -1.37 -11.34
CA LEU A 59 -4.16 -0.50 -10.37
C LEU A 59 -2.88 -1.14 -9.84
N ILE A 60 -2.91 -2.43 -9.51
CA ILE A 60 -1.74 -3.20 -9.08
C ILE A 60 -0.64 -3.17 -10.14
N MET A 61 -1.00 -3.52 -11.38
CA MET A 61 -0.06 -3.61 -12.50
C MET A 61 0.64 -2.29 -12.77
N LEU A 62 -0.12 -1.19 -12.80
CA LEU A 62 0.39 0.16 -13.01
C LEU A 62 1.36 0.61 -11.92
N ARG A 63 1.16 0.15 -10.68
CA ARG A 63 2.05 0.49 -9.57
C ARG A 63 3.35 -0.29 -9.59
N MET A 64 3.33 -1.59 -9.94
CA MET A 64 4.56 -2.36 -10.15
C MET A 64 5.43 -1.74 -11.24
N GLN A 65 4.84 -1.03 -12.20
CA GLN A 65 5.55 -0.27 -13.22
C GLN A 65 6.11 1.06 -12.72
N LYS A 66 5.50 1.67 -11.70
CA LYS A 66 5.86 2.97 -11.13
C LYS A 66 6.69 2.85 -9.85
N ALA A 67 7.44 1.76 -9.63
CA ALA A 67 8.30 1.58 -8.46
C ALA A 67 9.21 2.81 -8.26
N LYS A 68 8.68 3.77 -7.50
CA LYS A 68 9.32 5.00 -7.08
C LYS A 68 10.08 4.62 -5.83
N SER A 69 11.22 5.26 -5.62
CA SER A 69 11.88 5.30 -4.32
C SER A 69 10.82 5.56 -3.23
N HIS A 70 10.52 4.53 -2.43
CA HIS A 70 9.64 4.68 -1.28
C HIS A 70 10.25 5.76 -0.37
N LYS A 71 9.45 6.77 -0.03
CA LYS A 71 9.90 7.87 0.84
C LYS A 71 9.95 7.43 2.30
N ILE A 72 9.26 6.34 2.62
CA ILE A 72 9.21 5.70 3.92
C ILE A 72 9.78 4.29 3.79
N LYS A 73 10.77 3.96 4.61
CA LYS A 73 11.34 2.62 4.70
C LYS A 73 11.21 2.09 6.12
N ILE A 74 11.06 0.77 6.26
CA ILE A 74 11.14 0.11 7.55
C ILE A 74 12.63 -0.06 7.89
N ASP A 75 13.11 0.65 8.91
CA ASP A 75 14.46 0.46 9.46
C ASP A 75 14.47 -0.70 10.46
N HIS A 76 13.41 -0.80 11.27
CA HIS A 76 13.28 -1.84 12.27
C HIS A 76 11.81 -2.22 12.48
N LEU A 77 11.55 -3.53 12.55
CA LEU A 77 10.26 -4.10 12.91
C LEU A 77 10.49 -5.25 13.87
N GLN A 78 9.95 -5.13 15.08
CA GLN A 78 9.87 -6.22 16.05
C GLN A 78 8.42 -6.38 16.48
N VAL A 79 7.93 -7.61 16.43
CA VAL A 79 6.57 -7.93 16.87
C VAL A 79 6.60 -9.10 17.83
N ILE A 80 5.94 -8.93 18.96
CA ILE A 80 5.74 -9.96 19.97
C ILE A 80 4.26 -10.28 19.98
N SER A 81 3.93 -11.55 19.74
CA SER A 81 2.55 -12.03 19.77
C SER A 81 2.53 -13.49 20.22
N GLY A 82 1.43 -13.92 20.82
CA GLY A 82 1.21 -15.29 21.24
C GLY A 82 -0.19 -15.47 21.80
N LYS A 83 -0.51 -16.68 22.27
CA LYS A 83 -1.85 -16.98 22.81
C LYS A 83 -2.21 -16.15 24.05
N THR A 84 -1.22 -15.81 24.86
CA THR A 84 -1.38 -15.13 26.16
C THR A 84 -0.75 -13.73 26.19
N PRO A 85 0.44 -13.50 25.59
CA PRO A 85 1.03 -12.15 25.57
C PRO A 85 0.16 -11.16 24.81
N LEU A 86 0.07 -9.93 25.32
CA LEU A 86 -0.57 -8.82 24.62
C LEU A 86 0.22 -8.51 23.33
N PRO A 87 -0.40 -8.58 22.14
CA PRO A 87 0.29 -8.30 20.89
C PRO A 87 0.89 -6.90 20.89
N THR A 88 2.19 -6.82 20.66
CA THR A 88 2.98 -5.59 20.76
C THR A 88 3.91 -5.47 19.56
N ALA A 89 3.99 -4.29 18.97
CA ALA A 89 4.89 -3.98 17.87
C ALA A 89 5.77 -2.78 18.23
N ILE A 90 7.06 -2.89 17.92
CA ILE A 90 8.06 -1.82 17.96
C ILE A 90 8.49 -1.59 16.52
N ILE A 91 8.28 -0.38 16.02
CA ILE A 91 8.60 0.00 14.64
C ILE A 91 9.52 1.21 14.66
N ARG A 92 10.55 1.17 13.81
CA ARG A 92 11.32 2.35 13.39
C ARG A 92 11.20 2.49 11.87
N LEU A 93 10.78 3.67 11.44
CA LEU A 93 10.70 4.04 10.03
C LEU A 93 11.76 5.09 9.72
N GLU A 94 12.44 4.96 8.59
CA GLU A 94 13.17 6.05 7.96
C GLU A 94 12.20 6.82 7.07
N VAL A 95 12.01 8.10 7.36
CA VAL A 95 11.08 8.97 6.66
C VAL A 95 11.84 10.19 6.17
N ASN A 96 12.07 10.29 4.85
CA ASN A 96 12.88 11.35 4.24
C ASN A 96 14.27 11.54 4.91
N GLY A 97 14.90 10.44 5.34
CA GLY A 97 16.22 10.46 6.01
C GLY A 97 16.19 10.63 7.53
N GLU A 98 15.02 10.84 8.15
CA GLU A 98 14.89 10.86 9.61
C GLU A 98 14.37 9.53 10.16
N LEU A 99 14.98 9.04 11.23
CA LEU A 99 14.52 7.83 11.93
C LEU A 99 13.50 8.18 13.01
N LEU A 100 12.29 7.66 12.86
CA LEU A 100 11.19 7.83 13.80
C LEU A 100 10.73 6.48 14.32
N SER A 101 10.50 6.37 15.63
CA SER A 101 10.07 5.12 16.26
C SER A 101 8.76 5.26 17.03
N ALA A 102 8.02 4.17 17.13
CA ALA A 102 6.89 4.04 18.02
C ALA A 102 6.69 2.59 18.47
N THR A 103 6.10 2.45 19.66
CA THR A 103 5.61 1.18 20.19
C THR A 103 4.10 1.25 20.33
N SER A 104 3.40 0.18 19.96
CA SER A 104 1.96 0.05 20.16
C SER A 104 1.56 -1.38 20.47
N THR A 105 0.44 -1.49 21.17
CA THR A 105 -0.27 -2.75 21.35
C THR A 105 -1.47 -2.79 20.40
N GLY A 106 -2.07 -3.97 20.23
CA GLY A 106 -3.25 -4.15 19.40
C GLY A 106 -3.92 -5.50 19.63
N ASN A 107 -5.01 -5.73 18.90
CA ASN A 107 -5.76 -6.99 18.97
C ASN A 107 -5.03 -8.16 18.27
N GLY A 108 -3.92 -7.88 17.60
CA GLY A 108 -3.07 -8.85 16.93
C GLY A 108 -1.75 -8.21 16.47
N PRO A 109 -0.81 -9.01 15.95
CA PRO A 109 0.51 -8.51 15.52
C PRO A 109 0.41 -7.46 14.42
N ILE A 110 -0.56 -7.63 13.50
CA ILE A 110 -0.81 -6.71 12.40
C ILE A 110 -1.41 -5.40 12.90
N ASP A 111 -2.43 -5.47 13.76
CA ASP A 111 -3.08 -4.28 14.33
C ASP A 111 -2.12 -3.44 15.19
N ALA A 112 -1.30 -4.09 16.02
CA ALA A 112 -0.26 -3.44 16.80
C ALA A 112 0.73 -2.71 15.88
N SER A 113 1.16 -3.36 14.80
CA SER A 113 2.08 -2.79 13.81
C SER A 113 1.46 -1.59 13.08
N PHE A 114 0.24 -1.72 12.55
CA PHE A 114 -0.44 -0.62 11.87
C PHE A 114 -0.70 0.56 12.80
N THR A 115 -0.98 0.29 14.07
CA THR A 115 -1.16 1.34 15.08
C THR A 115 0.14 2.07 15.36
N ALA A 116 1.28 1.38 15.43
CA ALA A 116 2.59 2.02 15.55
C ALA A 116 2.91 2.88 14.31
N VAL A 117 2.68 2.38 13.09
CA VAL A 117 2.86 3.16 11.85
C VAL A 117 1.97 4.42 11.84
N LYS A 118 0.68 4.28 12.18
CA LYS A 118 -0.26 5.42 12.27
C LYS A 118 0.22 6.48 13.26
N LYS A 119 0.81 6.08 14.40
CA LYS A 119 1.40 7.00 15.39
C LYS A 119 2.61 7.76 14.82
N ILE A 120 3.53 7.05 14.16
CA ILE A 120 4.72 7.66 13.54
C ILE A 120 4.30 8.68 12.48
N LEU A 121 3.42 8.27 11.56
CA LEU A 121 3.01 9.09 10.41
C LEU A 121 1.91 10.11 10.73
N LYS A 122 1.33 10.07 11.94
CA LYS A 122 0.22 10.92 12.40
C LYS A 122 -0.98 10.92 11.44
N LYS A 123 -1.29 9.76 10.87
CA LYS A 123 -2.37 9.59 9.87
C LYS A 123 -3.60 8.93 10.50
N LYS A 124 -4.77 9.48 10.16
CA LYS A 124 -6.08 8.87 10.44
C LYS A 124 -6.58 8.20 9.16
N VAL A 125 -6.44 6.89 9.09
CA VAL A 125 -6.90 6.06 7.99
C VAL A 125 -7.68 4.86 8.54
N VAL A 126 -8.67 4.41 7.79
CA VAL A 126 -9.47 3.22 8.11
C VAL A 126 -9.00 2.09 7.20
N LEU A 127 -8.74 0.90 7.76
CA LEU A 127 -8.48 -0.31 6.96
C LEU A 127 -9.82 -0.85 6.48
N GLU A 128 -10.04 -0.90 5.16
CA GLU A 128 -11.27 -1.44 4.55
C GLU A 128 -11.08 -2.89 4.12
N GLU A 129 -9.93 -3.22 3.52
CA GLU A 129 -9.62 -4.57 3.07
C GLU A 129 -8.19 -4.97 3.46
N PHE A 130 -8.03 -6.22 3.85
CA PHE A 130 -6.75 -6.85 4.14
C PHE A 130 -6.80 -8.30 3.65
N LEU A 131 -6.04 -8.60 2.61
CA LEU A 131 -6.00 -9.91 1.98
C LEU A 131 -4.56 -10.40 1.91
N ILE A 132 -4.33 -11.63 2.41
CA ILE A 132 -3.05 -12.33 2.29
C ILE A 132 -3.26 -13.55 1.39
N GLN A 133 -2.34 -13.76 0.44
CA GLN A 133 -2.34 -14.89 -0.47
C GLN A 133 -0.94 -15.49 -0.60
N ALA A 134 -0.83 -16.81 -0.56
CA ALA A 134 0.40 -17.50 -0.96
C ALA A 134 0.57 -17.42 -2.49
N ILE A 135 1.80 -17.21 -2.96
CA ILE A 135 2.10 -17.11 -4.40
C ILE A 135 2.43 -18.49 -4.98
N THR A 136 3.17 -19.29 -4.23
CA THR A 136 3.54 -20.67 -4.56
C THR A 136 3.12 -21.62 -3.43
N ARG A 137 3.71 -22.82 -3.39
CA ARG A 137 3.38 -23.85 -2.41
C ARG A 137 4.63 -24.14 -1.58
N GLY A 138 4.54 -23.98 -0.27
CA GLY A 138 5.63 -24.23 0.67
C GLY A 138 5.51 -23.36 1.91
N SER A 139 6.17 -23.77 3.01
CA SER A 139 6.19 -22.98 4.26
C SER A 139 7.01 -21.69 4.16
N ASP A 140 7.95 -21.65 3.21
CA ASP A 140 8.90 -20.53 3.01
C ASP A 140 8.51 -19.67 1.81
N ASP A 141 7.25 -19.76 1.40
CA ASP A 141 6.76 -19.09 0.22
C ASP A 141 6.53 -17.59 0.45
N LEU A 142 6.58 -16.83 -0.65
CA LEU A 142 6.33 -15.40 -0.64
C LEU A 142 4.83 -15.15 -0.38
N GLY A 143 4.52 -14.52 0.75
CA GLY A 143 3.19 -14.06 1.07
C GLY A 143 2.90 -12.73 0.39
N LYS A 144 1.89 -12.71 -0.49
CA LYS A 144 1.38 -11.48 -1.11
C LYS A 144 0.33 -10.85 -0.20
N VAL A 145 0.51 -9.57 0.12
CA VAL A 145 -0.45 -8.80 0.91
C VAL A 145 -1.05 -7.69 0.05
N HIS A 146 -2.37 -7.62 0.07
CA HIS A 146 -3.17 -6.55 -0.51
C HIS A 146 -3.90 -5.82 0.61
N ILE A 147 -3.82 -4.50 0.58
CA ILE A 147 -4.47 -3.63 1.55
C ILE A 147 -5.31 -2.59 0.83
N GLN A 148 -6.50 -2.31 1.34
CA GLN A 148 -7.28 -1.11 1.01
C GLN A 148 -7.47 -0.29 2.28
N ILE A 149 -7.11 0.99 2.22
CA ILE A 149 -7.39 1.96 3.26
C ILE A 149 -8.31 3.05 2.73
N LYS A 150 -9.11 3.65 3.61
CA LYS A 150 -9.88 4.85 3.33
C LYS A 150 -9.36 6.02 4.14
N SER A 151 -9.12 7.14 3.45
CA SER A 151 -8.69 8.40 4.03
C SER A 151 -9.51 9.52 3.43
N ARG A 152 -10.19 10.30 4.28
CA ARG A 152 -11.02 11.45 3.86
C ARG A 152 -12.02 11.09 2.75
N GLY A 153 -12.62 9.90 2.82
CA GLY A 153 -13.61 9.42 1.84
C GLY A 153 -13.02 8.80 0.57
N VAL A 154 -11.71 8.87 0.36
CA VAL A 154 -11.01 8.30 -0.81
C VAL A 154 -10.34 6.99 -0.40
N SER A 155 -10.49 5.95 -1.22
CA SER A 155 -9.86 4.65 -1.02
C SER A 155 -8.50 4.59 -1.71
N TYR A 156 -7.52 4.00 -1.04
CA TYR A 156 -6.15 3.82 -1.48
C TYR A 156 -5.73 2.39 -1.25
N TYR A 157 -5.09 1.79 -2.25
CA TYR A 157 -4.63 0.41 -2.15
C TYR A 157 -3.17 0.35 -1.74
N GLY A 158 -2.68 -0.78 -1.27
CA GLY A 158 -1.28 -1.01 -0.93
C GLY A 158 -0.87 -2.45 -1.15
N PHE A 159 0.36 -2.69 -1.60
CA PHE A 159 0.82 -4.03 -1.96
C PHE A 159 2.24 -4.30 -1.45
N SER A 160 2.47 -5.51 -0.96
CA SER A 160 3.81 -6.05 -0.73
C SER A 160 3.82 -7.56 -0.92
N ALA A 161 5.00 -8.11 -1.16
CA ALA A 161 5.24 -9.54 -1.15
C ALA A 161 6.53 -9.82 -0.35
N ASN A 162 6.41 -10.60 0.73
CA ASN A 162 7.52 -10.95 1.61
C ASN A 162 7.27 -12.35 2.19
N THR A 163 8.33 -13.09 2.52
CA THR A 163 8.20 -14.37 3.22
C THR A 163 7.73 -14.17 4.66
N ASP A 164 8.10 -13.05 5.29
CA ASP A 164 7.51 -12.60 6.53
C ASP A 164 6.21 -11.83 6.26
N ILE A 165 5.08 -12.48 6.50
CA ILE A 165 3.74 -11.91 6.30
C ILE A 165 3.48 -10.67 7.18
N ILE A 166 4.14 -10.53 8.33
CA ILE A 166 4.01 -9.34 9.18
C ILE A 166 4.73 -8.19 8.50
N THR A 167 5.96 -8.40 8.05
CA THR A 167 6.72 -7.41 7.28
C THR A 167 5.96 -7.01 6.01
N ALA A 168 5.48 -7.97 5.20
CA ALA A 168 4.68 -7.66 4.02
C ALA A 168 3.43 -6.83 4.35
N SER A 169 2.77 -7.15 5.47
CA SER A 169 1.59 -6.40 5.90
C SER A 169 1.92 -4.93 6.19
N VAL A 170 3.02 -4.67 6.90
CA VAL A 170 3.45 -3.32 7.24
C VAL A 170 3.87 -2.54 6.00
N GLU A 171 4.63 -3.18 5.10
CA GLU A 171 5.06 -2.57 3.83
C GLU A 171 3.86 -2.23 2.94
N ALA A 172 2.91 -3.15 2.76
CA ALA A 172 1.69 -2.89 2.00
C ALA A 172 0.88 -1.74 2.60
N PHE A 173 0.85 -1.62 3.93
CA PHE A 173 0.14 -0.54 4.61
C PHE A 173 0.83 0.81 4.41
N ILE A 174 2.16 0.84 4.44
CA ILE A 174 2.97 2.02 4.12
C ILE A 174 2.75 2.44 2.66
N ASP A 175 2.78 1.49 1.71
CA ASP A 175 2.49 1.76 0.29
C ASP A 175 1.13 2.44 0.10
N ALA A 176 0.10 1.98 0.82
CA ALA A 176 -1.22 2.61 0.81
C ALA A 176 -1.22 4.03 1.41
N ILE A 177 -0.54 4.23 2.54
CA ILE A 177 -0.49 5.54 3.22
C ILE A 177 0.27 6.58 2.40
N GLU A 178 1.37 6.21 1.75
CA GLU A 178 2.21 7.11 0.94
C GLU A 178 1.40 7.83 -0.16
N GLN A 179 0.28 7.26 -0.57
CA GLN A 179 -0.61 7.82 -1.60
C GLN A 179 -1.63 8.81 -1.07
N THR A 180 -1.86 8.87 0.24
CA THR A 180 -2.80 9.81 0.83
C THR A 180 -2.27 11.25 0.71
N ASN A 181 -3.08 12.19 0.21
CA ASN A 181 -2.67 13.60 0.11
C ASN A 181 -2.20 14.15 1.47
N GLY A 182 -1.04 14.80 1.50
CA GLY A 182 -0.49 15.50 2.66
C GLY A 182 0.51 14.66 3.45
N PHE A 183 1.76 14.62 2.98
CA PHE A 183 2.89 14.26 3.83
C PHE A 183 3.30 15.50 4.62
N SER A 184 2.55 15.85 5.67
CA SER A 184 2.90 16.98 6.54
C SER A 184 3.73 16.49 7.72
N ILE A 185 5.00 16.91 7.71
CA ILE A 185 6.05 16.59 8.68
C ILE A 185 5.68 17.21 10.04
N PRO A 186 5.70 16.47 11.16
CA PRO A 186 5.86 17.10 12.45
C PRO A 186 7.33 17.51 12.61
N VAL A 187 7.67 18.74 12.24
CA VAL A 187 8.98 19.32 12.54
C VAL A 187 9.14 19.36 14.06
N LYS A 188 10.12 18.66 14.62
CA LYS A 188 10.56 18.93 15.99
C LYS A 188 11.15 20.34 15.99
N LYS A 189 10.57 21.27 16.76
CA LYS A 189 11.30 22.47 17.15
C LYS A 189 12.56 21.99 17.87
N SER A 190 13.72 22.36 17.34
CA SER A 190 14.96 22.28 18.08
C SER A 190 14.81 23.19 19.31
N GLU A 191 14.64 22.61 20.49
CA GLU A 191 15.04 23.33 21.70
C GLU A 191 16.57 23.38 21.69
N SER A 192 17.05 24.54 21.26
CA SER A 192 18.42 24.98 21.33
C SER A 192 18.93 24.87 22.76
N THR A 193 20.02 24.14 22.91
CA THR A 193 21.03 24.37 23.93
C THR A 193 21.37 25.87 24.00
N LEU A 194 20.98 26.52 25.09
CA LEU A 194 21.69 27.68 25.63
C LEU A 194 21.81 27.46 27.13
N ALA A 195 22.90 26.80 27.52
CA ALA A 195 23.60 27.20 28.72
C ALA A 195 24.28 28.54 28.38
N GLU A 196 23.98 29.59 29.14
CA GLU A 196 24.92 30.66 29.50
C GLU A 196 24.28 31.58 30.57
N ILE A 197 24.88 31.55 31.76
CA ILE A 197 25.21 32.70 32.63
C ILE A 197 24.03 33.50 33.23
N ASN A 198 23.70 33.19 34.48
CA ASN A 198 23.80 34.11 35.63
C ASN A 198 23.70 33.33 36.95
#